data_AF-A0A2P7U242-F1
#
_entry.id   AF-A0A2P7U242-F1
#
_cell.length_a   1.000
_cell.length_b   1.000
_cell.length_c   1.000
_cell.angle_alpha   90.00
_cell.angle_beta   90.00
_cell.angle_gamma   90.00
#
_symmetry.space_group_name_H-M   'P 1'
#
loop_
_entity.id
_entity.type
_entity.pdbx_description
1 polymer ?
#
loop_
_entity_poly.entity_id
_entity_poly.type
_entity_poly.pdbx_seq_one_letter_code
_entity_poly.pdbx_strand_id
1 'polypeptide(L)'
;MKQFEINSGVKKRLNDYLAANQTDLKTVMDNPTTNGEVAAIIHEGLPMMVRKIYPLEKMKDFFWNKKDLMVEFVAMRLAAADKAKPAKKKR
;
A
#
# COMPACT_ATOMS: atom_id res chain seq x y z
N MET A 1 -16.38 7.25 -9.79
CA MET A 1 -15.30 7.83 -8.95
C MET A 1 -14.01 7.05 -9.23
N LYS A 2 -12.93 7.72 -9.63
CA LYS A 2 -11.62 7.06 -9.83
C LYS A 2 -11.12 6.60 -8.46
N GLN A 3 -11.21 5.31 -8.21
CA GLN A 3 -10.70 4.73 -6.99
C GLN A 3 -9.17 4.87 -6.97
N PHE A 4 -8.59 5.10 -5.79
CA PHE A 4 -7.14 5.08 -5.62
C PHE A 4 -6.59 3.72 -6.09
N GLU A 5 -5.70 3.73 -7.09
CA GLU A 5 -5.03 2.54 -7.58
C GLU A 5 -3.60 2.50 -7.06
N ILE A 6 -3.22 1.36 -6.47
CA ILE A 6 -1.81 1.10 -6.15
C ILE A 6 -1.10 0.81 -7.47
N ASN A 7 -0.19 1.72 -7.86
CA ASN A 7 0.64 1.52 -9.05
C ASN A 7 1.50 0.25 -8.86
N SER A 8 1.73 -0.48 -9.96
CA SER A 8 2.66 -1.61 -10.07
C SER A 8 4.00 -1.40 -9.34
N GLY A 9 4.59 -0.19 -9.37
CA GLY A 9 5.83 0.14 -8.66
C GLY A 9 5.70 0.09 -7.14
N VAL A 10 4.61 0.64 -6.59
CA VAL A 10 4.31 0.61 -5.15
C VAL A 10 4.07 -0.82 -4.70
N LYS A 11 3.28 -1.58 -5.49
CA LYS A 11 3.02 -2.99 -5.21
C LYS A 11 4.31 -3.80 -5.14
N LYS A 12 5.21 -3.61 -6.12
CA LYS A 12 6.50 -4.29 -6.12
C LYS A 12 7.30 -3.94 -4.86
N ARG A 13 7.46 -2.65 -4.55
CA ARG A 13 8.17 -2.21 -3.34
C ARG A 13 7.57 -2.75 -2.05
N LEU A 14 6.25 -2.77 -1.95
CA LEU A 14 5.56 -3.30 -0.77
C LEU A 14 5.77 -4.80 -0.64
N ASN A 15 5.68 -5.57 -1.73
CA ASN A 15 5.95 -7.00 -1.71
C ASN A 15 7.43 -7.30 -1.41
N ASP A 16 8.36 -6.55 -1.99
CA ASP A 16 9.80 -6.68 -1.73
C ASP A 16 10.10 -6.39 -0.24
N TYR A 17 9.45 -5.36 0.32
CA TYR A 17 9.55 -5.01 1.74
C TYR A 17 9.02 -6.13 2.66
N LEU A 18 7.84 -6.67 2.37
CA LEU A 18 7.26 -7.77 3.13
C LEU A 18 8.13 -9.04 3.06
N ALA A 19 8.64 -9.36 1.87
CA ALA A 19 9.52 -10.51 1.65
C ALA A 19 10.86 -10.37 2.38
N ALA A 20 11.48 -9.18 2.31
CA ALA A 20 12.76 -8.90 2.99
C ALA A 20 12.64 -8.99 4.52
N ASN A 21 11.49 -8.61 5.08
CA ASN A 21 11.22 -8.68 6.51
C ASN A 21 10.57 -10.02 6.94
N GLN A 22 10.40 -10.97 6.01
CA GLN A 22 9.76 -12.28 6.23
C GLN A 22 8.43 -12.18 7.01
N THR A 23 7.60 -11.21 6.62
CA THR A 23 6.43 -10.80 7.37
C THR A 23 5.24 -10.54 6.45
N ASP A 24 4.05 -10.45 7.02
CA ASP A 24 2.82 -10.15 6.30
C ASP A 24 2.32 -8.73 6.60
N LEU A 25 1.40 -8.24 5.76
CA LEU A 25 0.86 -6.89 5.85
C LEU A 25 0.24 -6.59 7.22
N LYS A 26 -0.46 -7.55 7.84
CA LYS A 26 -1.10 -7.34 9.14
C LYS A 26 -0.05 -7.13 10.22
N THR A 27 0.99 -7.97 10.23
CA THR A 27 2.08 -7.89 11.19
C THR A 27 2.85 -6.57 11.11
N VAL A 28 3.20 -6.11 9.90
CA VAL A 28 3.90 -4.81 9.76
C VAL A 28 3.01 -3.62 10.07
N MET A 29 1.69 -3.73 9.88
CA MET A 29 0.76 -2.66 10.19
C MET A 29 0.45 -2.54 11.69
N ASP A 30 0.75 -3.57 12.49
CA ASP A 30 0.50 -3.58 13.94
C ASP A 30 1.66 -2.98 14.77
N ASN A 31 2.82 -2.75 14.15
CA ASN A 31 3.94 -2.05 14.76
C ASN A 31 4.05 -0.62 14.19
N PRO A 32 4.16 0.43 15.03
CA PRO A 32 4.11 1.82 14.58
C PRO A 32 5.27 2.19 13.63
N THR A 33 6.45 1.63 13.83
CA THR A 33 7.63 1.89 12.98
C THR A 33 7.39 1.33 11.59
N THR A 34 7.08 0.03 11.50
CA THR A 34 6.88 -0.66 10.22
C THR A 34 5.60 -0.22 9.51
N ASN A 35 4.56 0.19 10.25
CA ASN A 35 3.34 0.80 9.71
C ASN A 35 3.68 2.12 9.01
N GLY A 36 4.53 2.94 9.64
CA GLY A 36 5.01 4.18 9.06
C GLY A 36 5.83 3.97 7.78
N GLU A 37 6.57 2.87 7.68
CA GLU A 37 7.31 2.48 6.47
C GLU A 37 6.37 2.05 5.35
N VAL A 38 5.34 1.25 5.65
CA VAL A 38 4.27 0.91 4.68
C VAL A 38 3.56 2.17 4.18
N ALA A 39 3.23 3.10 5.08
CA ALA A 39 2.63 4.38 4.73
C ALA A 39 3.55 5.20 3.79
N ALA A 40 4.86 5.18 4.01
CA ALA A 40 5.84 5.85 3.14
C ALA A 40 5.87 5.23 1.74
N ILE A 41 5.92 3.90 1.63
CA ILE A 41 5.91 3.19 0.34
C ILE A 41 4.65 3.56 -0.47
N ILE A 42 3.49 3.64 0.19
CA ILE A 42 2.24 4.02 -0.49
C ILE A 42 2.22 5.52 -0.84
N HIS A 43 2.74 6.37 0.05
CA HIS A 43 2.84 7.82 -0.17
C HIS A 43 3.68 8.15 -1.42
N GLU A 44 4.80 7.47 -1.63
CA GLU A 44 5.65 7.64 -2.82
C GLU A 44 4.90 7.37 -4.13
N GLY A 45 3.94 6.46 -4.09
CA GLY A 45 3.07 6.11 -5.21
C GLY A 45 2.01 7.14 -5.55
N LEU A 46 1.74 8.08 -4.65
CA LEU A 46 0.72 9.10 -4.86
C LEU A 46 1.18 10.10 -5.94
N PRO A 47 0.24 10.63 -6.75
CA PRO A 47 0.55 11.77 -7.62
C PRO A 47 1.13 12.93 -6.81
N MET A 48 2.08 13.67 -7.39
CA MET A 48 2.79 14.74 -6.69
C MET A 48 1.86 15.77 -6.02
N MET A 49 0.74 16.10 -6.67
CA MET A 49 -0.27 17.00 -6.12
C MET A 49 -0.91 16.46 -4.84
N VAL A 50 -1.15 15.15 -4.76
CA VAL A 50 -1.71 14.49 -3.57
C VAL A 50 -0.70 14.48 -2.43
N ARG A 51 0.58 14.23 -2.73
CA ARG A 51 1.66 14.30 -1.72
C ARG A 51 1.83 15.70 -1.11
N LYS A 52 1.56 16.75 -1.90
CA LYS A 52 1.63 18.15 -1.42
C LYS A 52 0.50 18.50 -0.47
N ILE A 53 -0.73 18.04 -0.73
CA ILE A 53 -1.88 18.29 0.17
C ILE A 53 -1.90 17.32 1.37
N TYR A 54 -1.28 16.15 1.21
CA TYR A 54 -1.25 15.10 2.20
C TYR A 54 0.21 14.67 2.47
N PRO A 55 0.90 15.36 3.39
CA PRO A 55 2.29 15.07 3.71
C PRO A 55 2.46 13.71 4.37
N LEU A 56 3.69 13.18 4.33
CA LEU A 56 4.02 11.85 4.83
C LEU A 56 3.65 11.67 6.31
N GLU A 57 3.91 12.65 7.16
CA GLU A 57 3.60 12.56 8.59
C GLU A 57 2.11 12.32 8.84
N LYS A 58 1.24 13.12 8.18
CA LYS A 58 -0.22 12.92 8.26
C LYS A 58 -0.64 11.54 7.76
N MET A 59 0.06 11.01 6.76
CA MET A 59 -0.21 9.68 6.24
C MET A 59 0.20 8.58 7.23
N LYS A 60 1.35 8.70 7.89
CA LYS A 60 1.77 7.78 8.96
C LYS A 60 0.76 7.80 10.10
N ASP A 61 0.37 8.99 10.57
CA ASP A 61 -0.63 9.13 11.64
C ASP A 61 -1.98 8.52 11.25
N PHE A 62 -2.42 8.74 10.01
CA PHE A 62 -3.67 8.16 9.53
C PHE A 62 -3.60 6.64 9.42
N PHE A 63 -2.50 6.10 8.90
CA PHE A 63 -2.29 4.65 8.81
C PHE A 63 -2.22 3.99 10.17
N TRP A 64 -1.69 4.68 11.17
CA TRP A 64 -1.67 4.20 12.54
C TRP A 64 -3.07 4.24 13.18
N ASN A 65 -3.73 5.40 13.13
CA ASN A 65 -5.05 5.60 13.75
C ASN A 65 -6.17 4.80 13.08
N LYS A 66 -5.99 4.41 11.82
CA LYS A 66 -6.95 3.61 11.03
C LYS A 66 -6.34 2.28 10.59
N LYS A 67 -5.39 1.72 11.35
CA LYS A 67 -4.63 0.51 10.95
C LYS A 67 -5.50 -0.65 10.48
N ASP A 68 -6.58 -0.96 11.18
CA ASP A 68 -7.46 -2.09 10.84
C ASP A 68 -8.12 -1.88 9.46
N LEU A 69 -8.66 -0.68 9.23
CA LEU A 69 -9.22 -0.28 7.94
C LEU A 69 -8.16 -0.27 6.84
N MET A 70 -6.94 0.18 7.17
CA MET A 70 -5.86 0.33 6.20
C MET A 70 -5.26 -1.02 5.80
N VAL A 71 -5.20 -2.00 6.69
CA VAL A 71 -4.83 -3.38 6.36
C VAL A 71 -5.76 -3.94 5.30
N GLU A 72 -7.08 -3.85 5.53
CA GLU A 72 -8.09 -4.32 4.57
C GLU A 72 -7.99 -3.57 3.25
N PHE A 73 -7.91 -2.24 3.30
CA PHE A 73 -7.81 -1.41 2.12
C PHE A 73 -6.59 -1.75 1.27
N VAL A 74 -5.41 -1.84 1.88
CA VAL A 74 -4.15 -2.15 1.17
C VAL A 74 -4.20 -3.58 0.62
N ALA A 75 -4.69 -4.55 1.39
CA ALA A 75 -4.86 -5.93 0.92
C ALA A 75 -5.81 -6.01 -0.30
N MET A 76 -6.96 -5.32 -0.26
CA MET A 76 -7.90 -5.25 -1.39
C MET A 76 -7.25 -4.63 -2.63
N ARG A 77 -6.45 -3.58 -2.46
CA ARG A 77 -5.76 -2.91 -3.57
C ARG A 77 -4.64 -3.77 -4.15
N LEU A 78 -3.88 -4.47 -3.32
CA LEU A 78 -2.87 -5.43 -3.77
C LEU A 78 -3.50 -6.55 -4.60
N ALA A 79 -4.61 -7.12 -4.12
CA ALA A 79 -5.36 -8.16 -4.82
C ALA A 79 -5.97 -7.64 -6.15
N ALA A 80 -6.49 -6.41 -6.18
CA ALA A 80 -6.99 -5.79 -7.40
C ALA A 80 -5.87 -5.58 -8.43
N ALA A 81 -4.67 -5.19 -7.97
CA ALA A 81 -3.50 -5.03 -8.83
C ALA A 81 -2.98 -6.39 -9.37
N ASP A 82 -3.31 -7.53 -8.77
CA ASP A 82 -3.05 -8.86 -9.38
C ASP A 82 -4.04 -9.20 -10.50
N LYS A 83 -5.31 -8.80 -10.34
CA LYS A 83 -6.38 -9.07 -11.32
C LYS A 83 -6.24 -8.25 -12.62
N ALA A 84 -5.41 -7.21 -12.63
CA ALA A 84 -5.11 -6.41 -13.83
C ALA A 84 -4.13 -7.10 -14.81
N LYS A 85 -3.56 -8.27 -14.47
CA LYS A 85 -2.96 -9.13 -15.50
C LYS A 85 -4.11 -9.78 -16.28
N PRO A 86 -4.33 -9.48 -17.57
CA PRO A 86 -5.22 -10.30 -18.36
C PRO A 86 -4.64 -11.71 -18.30
N ALA A 87 -5.38 -12.64 -17.70
CA ALA A 87 -5.20 -14.04 -18.01
C ALA A 87 -5.37 -14.11 -19.53
N LYS A 88 -4.27 -14.17 -20.27
CA LYS A 88 -4.25 -14.66 -21.65
C LYS A 88 -4.83 -16.06 -21.57
N LYS A 89 -6.15 -16.16 -21.66
CA LYS A 89 -6.87 -17.41 -21.86
C LYS A 89 -6.58 -17.79 -23.31
N LYS A 90 -5.42 -18.42 -23.49
CA LYS A 90 -5.03 -19.10 -24.72
C LYS A 90 -5.87 -20.38 -24.76
N ARG A 91 -7.03 -20.34 -25.42
CA ARG A 91 -7.72 -21.52 -25.96
C ARG A 91 -8.45 -21.09 -27.22
#